data_AF-A0A7V1V0U9-F1
#
_entry.id   AF-A0A7V1V0U9-F1
#
_cell.length_a   1.000
_cell.length_b   1.000
_cell.length_c   1.000
_cell.angle_alpha   90.00
_cell.angle_beta   90.00
_cell.angle_gamma   90.00
#
_symmetry.space_group_name_H-M   'P 1'
#
loop_
_entity.id
_entity.type
_entity.pdbx_description
1 polymer ?
#
loop_
_entity_poly.entity_id
_entity_poly.type
_entity_poly.pdbx_seq_one_letter_code
_entity_poly.pdbx_strand_id
1 'polypeptide(L)'
;MPTRNPRVNVVLEGPLYEGLQRWARRDGVSLSLKVRDLVKEALEAEEDRVLIHLAEEREQSFNRKEALTHARMWSHLKRQGR
;
A
#
# COMPACT_ATOMS: atom_id res chain seq x y z
N MET A 1 -21.89 17.13 17.20
CA MET A 1 -21.15 17.42 15.94
C MET A 1 -20.58 16.12 15.41
N PRO A 2 -20.91 15.68 14.19
CA PRO A 2 -20.22 14.56 13.59
C PRO A 2 -18.87 15.08 13.09
N THR A 3 -17.78 14.69 13.74
CA THR A 3 -16.43 15.00 13.26
C THR A 3 -16.19 14.34 11.91
N ARG A 4 -15.63 15.09 10.95
CA ARG A 4 -15.30 14.64 9.57
C ARG A 4 -14.38 13.41 9.50
N ASN A 5 -13.70 13.04 10.59
CA ASN A 5 -12.71 11.97 10.61
C ASN A 5 -13.15 10.86 11.58
N PRO A 6 -13.20 9.59 11.13
CA PRO A 6 -13.46 8.46 12.01
C PRO A 6 -12.33 8.34 13.04
N ARG A 7 -12.69 8.02 14.28
CA ARG A 7 -11.76 7.82 15.39
C ARG A 7 -11.82 6.36 15.81
N VAL A 8 -10.66 5.74 15.99
CA VAL A 8 -10.53 4.36 16.47
C VAL A 8 -9.90 4.41 17.87
N ASN A 9 -10.58 3.83 18.85
CA ASN A 9 -10.05 3.63 20.19
C ASN A 9 -9.65 2.17 20.32
N VAL A 10 -8.40 1.91 20.73
CA VAL A 10 -7.83 0.56 20.83
C VAL A 10 -7.10 0.44 22.16
N VAL A 11 -7.20 -0.75 22.77
CA VAL A 11 -6.46 -1.11 23.98
C VAL A 11 -5.16 -1.77 23.56
N LEU A 12 -4.05 -1.27 24.08
CA LEU A 12 -2.72 -1.82 23.83
C LEU A 12 -2.17 -2.44 25.11
N GLU A 13 -1.41 -3.52 24.97
CA GLU A 13 -0.64 -4.10 26.07
C GLU A 13 0.45 -3.12 26.53
N GLY A 14 0.80 -3.16 27.82
CA GLY A 14 1.81 -2.27 28.41
C GLY A 14 3.12 -2.20 27.62
N PRO A 15 3.77 -3.34 27.29
CA PRO A 15 5.02 -3.35 26.54
C PRO A 15 4.89 -2.72 25.13
N LEU A 16 3.76 -2.95 24.47
CA LEU A 16 3.49 -2.41 23.13
C LEU A 16 3.29 -0.89 23.19
N TYR A 17 2.54 -0.41 24.18
CA TYR A 17 2.34 1.01 24.42
C TYR A 17 3.66 1.73 24.74
N GLU A 18 4.51 1.13 25.58
CA GLU A 18 5.84 1.68 25.87
C GLU A 18 6.73 1.73 24.63
N GLY A 19 6.73 0.68 23.82
CA GLY A 19 7.47 0.64 22.55
C GLY A 19 7.03 1.78 21.61
N LEU A 20 5.72 1.94 21.46
CA LEU A 20 5.12 3.01 20.67
C LEU A 20 5.49 4.40 21.22
N GLN A 21 5.49 4.56 22.55
CA GLN A 21 5.88 5.83 23.19
C GLN A 21 7.36 6.16 22.95
N ARG A 22 8.24 5.15 23.00
CA ARG A 22 9.66 5.34 22.63
C ARG A 22 9.81 5.77 21.18
N TRP A 23 9.09 5.16 20.25
CA TRP A 23 9.14 5.54 18.83
C TRP A 23 8.58 6.94 18.58
N ALA A 24 7.45 7.29 19.18
CA ALA A 24 6.86 8.61 19.07
C ALA A 24 7.81 9.70 19.61
N ARG A 25 8.46 9.44 20.76
CA ARG A 25 9.48 10.35 21.33
C ARG A 25 10.72 10.47 20.43
N ARG A 26 11.22 9.34 19.92
CA ARG A 26 12.38 9.31 19.01
C ARG A 26 12.13 10.16 17.76
N ASP A 27 10.91 10.08 17.23
CA ASP A 27 10.54 10.72 15.97
C ASP A 27 9.93 12.12 16.18
N GLY A 28 9.83 12.60 17.42
CA GLY A 28 9.34 13.94 17.76
C GLY A 28 7.86 14.18 17.48
N VAL A 29 7.05 13.12 17.38
CA VAL A 29 5.62 13.19 17.03
C VAL A 29 4.72 12.73 18.18
N SER A 30 3.44 13.06 18.11
CA SER A 30 2.47 12.54 19.08
C SER A 30 2.21 11.04 18.88
N LEU A 31 1.81 10.35 19.95
CA LEU A 31 1.44 8.94 19.92
C LEU A 31 0.38 8.64 18.85
N SER A 32 -0.68 9.46 18.80
CA SER A 32 -1.77 9.26 17.82
C SER A 32 -1.30 9.43 16.37
N LEU A 33 -0.37 10.35 16.10
CA LEU A 33 0.22 10.50 14.77
C LEU A 33 1.07 9.29 14.42
N LYS A 34 1.93 8.83 15.34
CA LYS A 34 2.74 7.63 15.14
C LYS A 34 1.87 6.39 14.87
N VAL A 35 0.79 6.19 15.63
CA VAL A 35 -0.15 5.08 15.40
C VAL A 35 -0.82 5.20 14.04
N ARG A 36 -1.32 6.40 13.68
CA ARG A 36 -1.95 6.63 12.39
C ARG A 36 -1.00 6.26 11.24
N ASP A 37 0.25 6.69 11.32
CA ASP A 37 1.23 6.46 10.26
C ASP A 37 1.59 4.97 10.16
N LEU A 38 1.77 4.28 11.29
CA LEU A 38 1.96 2.82 11.32
C LEU A 38 0.78 2.04 10.73
N VAL A 39 -0.46 2.47 11.01
CA VAL A 39 -1.66 1.84 10.43
C VAL A 39 -1.72 2.07 8.92
N LYS A 40 -1.31 3.26 8.45
CA LYS A 40 -1.23 3.56 7.01
C LYS A 40 -0.20 2.66 6.33
N GLU A 41 1.00 2.55 6.89
CA GLU A 41 2.06 1.67 6.38
C GLU A 41 1.63 0.20 6.37
N ALA A 42 0.90 -0.25 7.40
CA ALA A 42 0.38 -1.62 7.45
C ALA A 42 -0.67 -1.91 6.35
N LEU A 43 -1.52 -0.93 6.03
CA LEU A 43 -2.48 -1.05 4.93
C LEU A 43 -1.77 -1.08 3.57
N GLU A 44 -0.80 -0.20 3.35
CA GLU A 44 0.02 -0.18 2.14
C GLU A 44 0.77 -1.51 1.93
N ALA A 45 1.34 -2.08 3.00
CA ALA A 45 2.01 -3.38 2.94
C ALA A 45 1.05 -4.53 2.59
N GLU A 46 -0.23 -4.46 2.97
CA GLU A 46 -1.22 -5.46 2.59
C GLU A 46 -1.64 -5.30 1.12
N GLU A 47 -1.78 -4.06 0.64
CA GLU A 47 -2.02 -3.78 -0.78
C GLU A 47 -0.87 -4.32 -1.66
N ASP A 48 0.37 -4.12 -1.23
CA ASP A 48 1.54 -4.65 -1.93
C ASP A 48 1.52 -6.19 -2.03
N ARG A 49 1.06 -6.90 -0.99
CA ARG A 49 0.92 -8.37 -1.05
C ARG A 49 -0.07 -8.80 -2.14
N VAL A 50 -1.19 -8.09 -2.26
CA VAL A 50 -2.18 -8.35 -3.30
C VAL A 50 -1.61 -8.08 -4.69
N LEU A 51 -0.85 -6.99 -4.85
CA LEU A 51 -0.20 -6.65 -6.11
C LEU A 51 0.87 -7.67 -6.52
N ILE A 52 1.65 -8.19 -5.56
CA ILE A 52 2.60 -9.27 -5.78
C ILE A 52 1.88 -10.52 -6.28
N HIS A 53 0.80 -10.92 -5.62
CA HIS A 53 0.03 -12.09 -6.04
C HIS A 53 -0.47 -11.96 -7.49
N LEU A 54 -1.02 -10.80 -7.83
CA LEU A 54 -1.46 -10.51 -9.20
C LEU A 54 -0.29 -10.55 -10.21
N ALA A 55 0.90 -10.09 -9.81
CA ALA A 55 2.08 -10.16 -10.65
C ALA A 55 2.53 -11.61 -10.88
N GLU A 56 2.50 -12.45 -9.85
CA GLU A 56 2.83 -13.88 -9.93
C GLU A 56 1.87 -14.62 -10.87
N GLU A 57 0.56 -14.39 -10.77
CA GLU A 57 -0.43 -14.98 -11.69
C GLU A 57 -0.17 -14.61 -13.15
N ARG A 58 0.22 -13.35 -13.39
CA ARG A 58 0.57 -12.87 -14.73
C ARG A 58 1.87 -13.48 -15.23
N GLU A 59 2.87 -13.60 -14.37
CA GLU A 59 4.16 -14.22 -14.71
C GLU A 59 3.97 -15.70 -15.09
N GLN A 60 3.16 -16.44 -14.33
CA GLN A 60 2.86 -17.85 -14.63
C GLN A 60 2.16 -18.04 -15.97
N SER A 61 1.28 -17.13 -16.35
CA SER A 61 0.53 -17.17 -17.62
C SER A 61 1.25 -16.48 -18.79
N PHE A 62 2.43 -15.89 -18.56
CA PHE A 62 3.12 -15.09 -19.57
C PHE A 62 3.80 -15.94 -20.64
N ASN A 63 3.30 -15.85 -21.88
CA ASN A 63 3.95 -16.43 -23.05
C ASN A 63 4.77 -15.39 -23.81
N ARG A 64 6.10 -15.49 -23.72
CA ARG A 64 7.03 -14.57 -24.41
C ARG A 64 6.90 -14.57 -25.94
N LYS A 65 6.40 -15.65 -26.54
CA LYS A 65 6.18 -15.73 -28.01
C LYS A 65 4.96 -14.93 -28.46
N GLU A 66 3.98 -14.77 -27.58
CA GLU A 66 2.75 -14.00 -27.83
C GLU A 66 2.89 -12.53 -27.40
N ALA A 67 3.96 -12.20 -26.67
CA ALA A 67 4.23 -10.86 -26.20
C ALA A 67 4.40 -9.86 -27.36
N LEU A 68 3.65 -8.76 -27.31
CA LEU A 68 3.75 -7.68 -28.29
C LEU A 68 4.99 -6.82 -27.99
N THR A 69 5.71 -6.43 -29.03
CA THR A 69 6.78 -5.44 -28.90
C THR A 69 6.21 -4.06 -28.66
N HIS A 70 6.97 -3.21 -27.96
CA HIS A 70 6.61 -1.82 -27.67
C HIS A 70 6.18 -1.05 -28.95
N ALA A 71 6.95 -1.17 -30.04
CA ALA A 71 6.63 -0.52 -31.31
C ALA A 71 5.28 -1.01 -31.91
N ARG A 72 4.96 -2.30 -31.77
CA ARG A 72 3.71 -2.88 -32.25
C ARG A 72 2.51 -2.44 -31.42
N MET A 73 2.65 -2.32 -30.10
CA MET A 73 1.58 -1.84 -29.24
C MET A 73 1.26 -0.35 -29.45
N TRP A 74 2.28 0.51 -29.53
CA TRP A 74 2.07 1.95 -29.74
C TRP A 74 1.51 2.30 -31.13
N SER A 75 1.84 1.52 -32.16
CA SER A 75 1.24 1.69 -33.49
C SER A 75 -0.24 1.28 -33.54
N HIS A 76 -0.65 0.28 -32.74
CA HIS A 76 -2.07 -0.07 -32.56
C HIS A 76 -2.87 1.04 -31.87
N LEU A 77 -2.33 1.63 -30.79
CA LEU A 77 -3.00 2.73 -30.07
C LEU A 77 -3.20 3.98 -30.94
N LYS A 78 -2.21 4.35 -31.75
CA LYS A 78 -2.32 5.48 -32.70
C LYS A 78 -3.37 5.26 -33.80
N ARG A 79 -3.74 3.99 -34.08
CA ARG A 79 -4.76 3.64 -35.07
C ARG A 79 -6.18 3.61 -34.51
N GLN A 80 -6.36 3.36 -33.21
CA GLN A 80 -7.69 3.32 -32.56
C GLN A 80 -8.21 4.70 -32.14
N GLY A 81 -7.34 5.71 -32.02
CA GLY A 81 -7.71 7.10 -31.71
C GLY A 81 -8.02 7.95 -32.94
N ARG A 82 -8.43 7.34 -34.07
CA ARG A 82 -8.72 8.04 -35.34
C ARG A 82 -10.11 7.71 -35.83
#